data_AF-A0A9X2LMV2-F1
#
_entry.id   AF-A0A9X2LMV2-F1
#
_cell.length_a   1.000
_cell.length_b   1.000
_cell.length_c   1.000
_cell.angle_alpha   90.00
_cell.angle_beta   90.00
_cell.angle_gamma   90.00
#
_symmetry.space_group_name_H-M   'P 1'
#
loop_
_entity.id
_entity.type
_entity.pdbx_description
1 polymer ?
#
loop_
_entity_poly.entity_id
_entity_poly.type
_entity_poly.pdbx_seq_one_letter_code
_entity_poly.pdbx_strand_id
1 'polypeptide(L)'
;MSEERDGPGRRRLTVAQKLDHLLKMRAGPSENGKPSYKKLAAEIAAQSGETFSSVYLWQLHRGERTNPTLRHLRAMATYFDVPVSYFTEDDVARRMIDEEVLAGRELDQAMAEAGVSAVYLRGDLAALSPEGKRMAADMIRQLRELEQGTRRA
;
A
#
# COMPACT_ATOMS: atom_id res chain seq x y z
N MET A 1 -36.73 -22.20 -10.60
CA MET A 1 -35.73 -22.42 -9.52
C MET A 1 -35.04 -21.09 -9.31
N SER A 2 -35.11 -20.62 -8.08
CA SER A 2 -35.01 -19.24 -7.64
C SER A 2 -33.76 -18.51 -8.12
N GLU A 3 -34.01 -17.36 -8.73
CA GLU A 3 -33.08 -16.23 -8.77
C GLU A 3 -32.84 -15.77 -7.34
N GLU A 4 -31.65 -16.02 -6.80
CA GLU A 4 -31.23 -15.43 -5.54
C GLU A 4 -30.60 -14.07 -5.85
N ARG A 5 -31.41 -13.03 -5.69
CA ARG A 5 -31.03 -11.63 -5.77
C ARG A 5 -30.02 -11.32 -4.68
N ASP A 6 -28.74 -11.32 -5.02
CA ASP A 6 -27.72 -10.65 -4.20
C ASP A 6 -28.07 -9.15 -4.17
N GLY A 7 -28.21 -8.57 -2.97
CA GLY A 7 -28.47 -7.13 -2.81
C GLY A 7 -27.30 -6.30 -3.35
N PRO A 8 -27.27 -4.96 -3.18
CA PRO A 8 -26.05 -4.19 -3.41
C PRO A 8 -25.03 -4.49 -2.28
N GLY A 9 -24.71 -5.77 -2.07
CA GLY A 9 -23.63 -6.25 -1.25
C GLY A 9 -22.34 -5.77 -1.90
N ARG A 10 -21.56 -5.01 -1.16
CA ARG A 10 -20.27 -4.48 -1.58
C ARG A 10 -19.46 -5.59 -2.24
N ARG A 11 -19.31 -5.53 -3.57
CA ARG A 11 -18.72 -6.59 -4.41
C ARG A 11 -17.37 -7.04 -3.87
N ARG A 12 -17.16 -8.35 -3.65
CA ARG A 12 -15.94 -8.93 -3.08
C ARG A 12 -14.68 -8.45 -3.82
N LEU A 13 -13.60 -8.22 -3.07
CA LEU A 13 -12.31 -7.79 -3.62
C LEU A 13 -11.54 -8.99 -4.15
N THR A 14 -11.13 -8.96 -5.41
CA THR A 14 -10.31 -10.03 -6.00
C THR A 14 -8.86 -9.93 -5.55
N VAL A 15 -8.12 -11.04 -5.62
CA VAL A 15 -6.66 -11.04 -5.40
C VAL A 15 -5.96 -10.05 -6.33
N ALA A 16 -6.44 -9.90 -7.57
CA ALA A 16 -5.91 -8.93 -8.52
C ALA A 16 -6.06 -7.49 -8.02
N GLN A 17 -7.24 -7.12 -7.48
CA GLN A 17 -7.49 -5.78 -6.93
C GLN A 17 -6.64 -5.51 -5.68
N LYS A 18 -6.54 -6.50 -4.79
CA LYS A 18 -5.71 -6.44 -3.58
C LYS A 18 -4.22 -6.30 -3.93
N LEU A 19 -3.74 -7.04 -4.92
CA LEU A 19 -2.35 -6.97 -5.37
C LEU A 19 -2.04 -5.65 -6.09
N ASP A 20 -2.94 -5.16 -6.96
CA ASP A 20 -2.80 -3.85 -7.62
C ASP A 20 -2.69 -2.72 -6.59
N HIS A 21 -3.51 -2.76 -5.54
CA HIS A 21 -3.45 -1.81 -4.43
C HIS A 21 -2.09 -1.80 -3.75
N LEU A 22 -1.59 -2.97 -3.30
CA LEU A 22 -0.29 -3.07 -2.63
C LEU A 22 0.89 -2.66 -3.52
N LEU A 23 0.81 -2.96 -4.82
CA LEU A 23 1.82 -2.54 -5.79
C LEU A 23 1.87 -1.01 -5.96
N LYS A 24 0.71 -0.35 -5.98
CA LYS A 24 0.63 1.12 -6.04
C LYS A 24 1.16 1.77 -4.76
N MET A 25 0.81 1.21 -3.61
CA MET A 25 1.30 1.68 -2.31
C MET A 25 2.84 1.63 -2.25
N ARG A 26 3.45 0.57 -2.80
CA ARG A 26 4.92 0.40 -2.79
C ARG A 26 5.66 1.20 -3.86
N ALA A 27 5.14 1.30 -5.07
CA ALA A 27 5.79 2.02 -6.17
C ALA A 27 5.85 3.54 -5.92
N GLY A 28 4.94 4.05 -5.08
CA GLY A 28 4.78 5.47 -4.85
C GLY A 28 4.38 6.24 -6.13
N PRO A 29 4.18 7.56 -6.04
CA PRO A 29 3.77 8.37 -7.21
C PRO A 29 4.88 8.58 -8.25
N SER A 30 6.14 8.21 -7.94
CA SER A 30 7.33 8.62 -8.70
C SER A 30 7.98 7.52 -9.54
N GLU A 31 7.62 6.24 -9.39
CA GLU A 31 8.12 5.21 -10.32
C GLU A 31 7.33 5.27 -11.64
N ASN A 32 7.99 5.79 -12.68
CA ASN A 32 7.53 5.72 -14.07
C ASN A 32 7.34 4.27 -14.52
N GLY A 33 6.13 3.74 -14.32
CA GLY A 33 5.58 2.71 -15.18
C GLY A 33 5.94 1.27 -14.85
N LYS A 34 4.89 0.55 -14.44
CA LYS A 34 4.74 -0.92 -14.38
C LYS A 34 5.74 -1.65 -13.45
N PRO A 35 5.24 -2.40 -12.46
CA PRO A 35 6.11 -3.20 -11.61
C PRO A 35 6.87 -4.23 -12.46
N SER A 36 8.20 -4.25 -12.31
CA SER A 36 9.01 -5.33 -12.88
C SER A 36 8.71 -6.60 -12.11
N TYR A 37 7.87 -7.48 -12.66
CA TYR A 37 7.51 -8.75 -12.01
C TYR A 37 8.72 -9.64 -11.74
N LYS A 38 9.80 -9.49 -12.52
CA LYS A 38 11.08 -10.17 -12.27
C LYS A 38 11.74 -9.67 -11.00
N LYS A 39 11.79 -8.34 -10.81
CA LYS A 39 12.29 -7.72 -9.58
C LYS A 39 11.40 -8.10 -8.39
N LEU A 40 10.09 -7.97 -8.55
CA LEU A 40 9.10 -8.33 -7.53
C LEU A 40 9.24 -9.80 -7.09
N ALA A 41 9.35 -10.75 -8.02
CA ALA A 41 9.54 -12.16 -7.70
C ALA A 41 10.83 -12.40 -6.90
N ALA A 42 11.94 -11.77 -7.30
CA ALA A 42 13.22 -11.89 -6.61
C ALA A 42 13.16 -11.32 -5.19
N GLU A 43 12.51 -10.17 -5.01
CA GLU A 43 12.39 -9.53 -3.71
C GLU A 43 11.45 -10.30 -2.76
N ILE A 44 10.31 -10.80 -3.26
CA ILE A 44 9.42 -11.68 -2.46
C ILE A 44 10.19 -12.94 -2.02
N ALA A 45 10.95 -13.56 -2.93
CA ALA A 45 11.75 -14.74 -2.60
C ALA A 45 12.82 -14.45 -1.54
N ALA A 46 13.50 -13.31 -1.65
CA ALA A 46 14.52 -12.90 -0.70
C ALA A 46 13.96 -12.68 0.72
N GLN A 47 12.73 -12.18 0.85
CA GLN A 47 12.12 -11.87 2.15
C GLN A 47 11.33 -13.04 2.76
N SER A 48 10.61 -13.80 1.93
CA SER A 48 9.70 -14.85 2.40
C SER A 48 10.26 -16.27 2.29
N GLY A 49 11.35 -16.45 1.52
CA GLY A 49 11.88 -17.78 1.17
C GLY A 49 11.06 -18.54 0.11
N GLU A 50 9.92 -17.98 -0.32
CA GLU A 50 9.03 -18.60 -1.32
C GLU A 50 9.31 -18.06 -2.72
N THR A 51 9.45 -18.96 -3.69
CA THR A 51 9.76 -18.57 -5.08
C THR A 51 8.50 -18.39 -5.92
N PHE A 52 8.52 -17.34 -6.75
CA PHE A 52 7.45 -17.02 -7.69
C PHE A 52 8.04 -16.91 -9.10
N SER A 53 7.30 -17.35 -10.11
CA SER A 53 7.63 -16.95 -11.48
C SER A 53 7.08 -15.55 -11.74
N SER A 54 7.84 -14.74 -12.49
CA SER A 54 7.39 -13.40 -12.92
C SER A 54 6.05 -13.45 -13.67
N VAL A 55 5.86 -14.50 -14.47
CA VAL A 55 4.63 -14.73 -15.25
C VAL A 55 3.44 -14.98 -14.32
N TYR A 56 3.62 -15.78 -13.26
CA TYR A 56 2.55 -16.06 -12.30
C TYR A 56 2.10 -14.81 -11.56
N LEU A 57 3.03 -13.95 -11.13
CA LEU A 57 2.69 -12.67 -10.49
C LEU A 57 1.93 -11.73 -11.45
N TRP A 58 2.33 -11.68 -12.72
CA TRP A 58 1.60 -10.94 -13.74
C TRP A 58 0.18 -11.49 -13.94
N GLN A 59 0.03 -12.82 -14.01
CA GLN A 59 -1.28 -13.47 -14.15
C GLN A 59 -2.18 -13.20 -12.94
N LEU A 60 -1.64 -13.22 -11.72
CA LEU A 60 -2.38 -12.84 -10.50
C LEU A 60 -2.80 -11.37 -10.57
N HIS A 61 -1.89 -10.47 -10.93
CA HIS A 61 -2.18 -9.04 -11.02
C HIS A 61 -3.22 -8.71 -12.10
N ARG A 62 -3.25 -9.45 -13.21
CA ARG A 62 -4.26 -9.33 -14.28
C ARG A 62 -5.57 -10.05 -14.00
N GLY A 63 -5.62 -10.88 -12.96
CA GLY A 63 -6.76 -11.72 -12.64
C GLY A 63 -6.92 -12.94 -13.55
N GLU A 64 -5.92 -13.28 -14.37
CA GLU A 64 -5.90 -14.52 -15.16
C GLU A 64 -5.76 -15.75 -14.26
N ARG A 65 -5.07 -15.59 -13.13
CA ARG A 65 -5.06 -16.55 -12.03
C ARG A 65 -5.72 -15.89 -10.83
N THR A 66 -6.69 -16.55 -10.24
CA THR A 66 -7.52 -16.00 -9.15
C THR A 66 -7.40 -16.78 -7.84
N ASN A 67 -6.90 -18.02 -7.89
CA ASN A 67 -6.82 -18.91 -6.74
C ASN A 67 -5.36 -19.28 -6.40
N PRO A 68 -4.56 -18.35 -5.83
CA PRO A 68 -3.24 -18.66 -5.32
C PRO A 68 -3.31 -19.58 -4.08
N THR A 69 -2.25 -20.34 -3.84
CA THR A 69 -2.15 -21.15 -2.62
C THR A 69 -2.00 -20.25 -1.40
N LEU A 70 -2.39 -20.74 -0.22
CA LEU A 70 -2.17 -20.02 1.03
C LEU A 70 -0.68 -19.73 1.30
N ARG A 71 0.22 -20.60 0.82
CA ARG A 71 1.67 -20.39 0.88
C ARG A 71 2.08 -19.15 0.07
N HIS A 72 1.58 -19.01 -1.14
CA HIS A 72 1.82 -17.84 -1.97
C HIS A 72 1.22 -16.55 -1.36
N LEU A 73 0.01 -16.64 -0.80
CA LEU A 73 -0.61 -15.50 -0.13
C LEU A 73 0.21 -15.03 1.08
N ARG A 74 0.72 -15.97 1.89
CA ARG A 74 1.59 -15.64 3.03
C ARG A 74 2.87 -14.96 2.59
N ALA A 75 3.53 -15.46 1.56
CA ALA A 75 4.76 -14.87 1.06
C ALA A 75 4.55 -13.46 0.50
N MET A 76 3.46 -13.22 -0.23
CA MET A 76 3.09 -11.87 -0.66
C MET A 76 2.78 -10.97 0.56
N ALA A 77 2.03 -11.48 1.54
CA ALA A 77 1.69 -10.73 2.75
C ALA A 77 2.93 -10.30 3.54
N THR A 78 3.89 -11.20 3.75
CA THR A 78 5.19 -10.90 4.37
C THR A 78 5.93 -9.81 3.60
N TYR A 79 5.99 -9.93 2.27
CA TYR A 79 6.72 -8.96 1.45
C TYR A 79 6.11 -7.56 1.45
N PHE A 80 4.78 -7.47 1.45
CA PHE A 80 4.06 -6.19 1.49
C PHE A 80 3.84 -5.67 2.92
N ASP A 81 4.33 -6.39 3.93
CA ASP A 81 4.14 -6.07 5.35
C ASP A 81 2.66 -5.89 5.74
N VAL A 82 1.80 -6.81 5.26
CA VAL A 82 0.37 -6.84 5.58
C VAL A 82 0.00 -8.18 6.22
N PRO A 83 -1.07 -8.26 7.04
CA PRO A 83 -1.54 -9.54 7.54
C PRO A 83 -2.06 -10.40 6.38
N VAL A 84 -1.91 -11.73 6.49
CA VAL A 84 -2.41 -12.69 5.48
C VAL A 84 -3.92 -12.55 5.28
N SER A 85 -4.64 -12.16 6.33
CA SER A 85 -6.07 -11.85 6.29
C SER A 85 -6.43 -10.74 5.33
N TYR A 86 -5.50 -9.85 4.96
CA TYR A 86 -5.70 -8.90 3.86
C TYR A 86 -6.13 -9.65 2.58
N PHE A 87 -5.46 -10.76 2.24
CA PHE A 87 -5.81 -11.54 1.06
C PHE A 87 -7.04 -12.42 1.26
N THR A 88 -7.24 -13.00 2.45
CA THR A 88 -8.30 -14.00 2.69
C THR A 88 -9.62 -13.42 3.20
N GLU A 89 -9.62 -12.23 3.78
CA GLU A 89 -10.78 -11.56 4.40
C GLU A 89 -10.97 -10.17 3.77
N ASP A 90 -12.12 -9.97 3.12
CA ASP A 90 -12.38 -8.73 2.39
C ASP A 90 -12.58 -7.53 3.29
N ASP A 91 -13.11 -7.72 4.50
CA ASP A 91 -13.33 -6.64 5.45
C ASP A 91 -12.01 -6.06 5.97
N VAL A 92 -11.00 -6.93 6.18
CA VAL A 92 -9.64 -6.50 6.54
C VAL A 92 -9.03 -5.66 5.41
N ALA A 93 -9.11 -6.15 4.17
CA ALA A 93 -8.59 -5.41 3.02
C ALA A 93 -9.26 -4.04 2.86
N ARG A 94 -10.60 -4.00 2.91
CA ARG A 94 -11.37 -2.75 2.79
C ARG A 94 -11.00 -1.75 3.86
N ARG A 95 -10.96 -2.19 5.12
CA ARG A 95 -10.62 -1.33 6.24
C ARG A 95 -9.24 -0.69 6.04
N MET A 96 -8.23 -1.48 5.68
CA MET A 96 -6.88 -0.96 5.43
C MET A 96 -6.84 0.02 4.25
N ILE A 97 -7.53 -0.29 3.15
CA ILE A 97 -7.62 0.61 1.98
C ILE A 97 -8.31 1.92 2.38
N ASP A 98 -9.42 1.87 3.11
CA ASP A 98 -10.17 3.04 3.54
C ASP A 98 -9.34 3.91 4.52
N GLU A 99 -8.63 3.29 5.46
CA GLU A 99 -7.71 3.97 6.40
C GLU A 99 -6.57 4.68 5.66
N GLU A 100 -5.95 4.03 4.67
CA GLU A 100 -4.90 4.65 3.85
C GLU A 100 -5.42 5.83 3.03
N VAL A 101 -6.57 5.68 2.37
CA VAL A 101 -7.19 6.76 1.58
C VAL A 101 -7.54 7.95 2.45
N LEU A 102 -8.03 7.72 3.67
CA LEU A 102 -8.31 8.79 4.61
C LEU A 102 -7.03 9.51 5.04
N ALA A 103 -6.00 8.77 5.45
CA ALA A 103 -4.71 9.35 5.84
C ALA A 103 -4.07 10.17 4.71
N GLY A 104 -4.15 9.70 3.46
CA GLY A 104 -3.68 10.44 2.29
C GLY A 104 -4.42 11.75 2.08
N ARG A 105 -5.75 11.77 2.27
CA ARG A 105 -6.58 13.00 2.17
C ARG A 105 -6.26 13.99 3.28
N GLU A 106 -6.10 13.51 4.51
CA GLU A 106 -5.73 14.35 5.66
C GLU A 106 -4.36 15.01 5.44
N LEU A 107 -3.38 14.24 4.92
CA LEU A 107 -2.08 14.78 4.54
C LEU A 107 -2.21 15.83 3.43
N ASP A 108 -2.93 15.54 2.36
CA ASP A 108 -3.11 16.47 1.24
C ASP A 108 -3.81 17.77 1.69
N GLN A 109 -4.76 17.68 2.62
CA GLN A 109 -5.40 18.85 3.22
C GLN A 109 -4.43 19.66 4.08
N ALA A 110 -3.68 19.02 4.98
CA ALA A 110 -2.68 19.71 5.82
C ALA A 110 -1.61 20.42 4.97
N MET A 111 -1.21 19.80 3.86
CA MET A 111 -0.28 20.37 2.89
C MET A 111 -0.87 21.60 2.18
N ALA A 112 -2.13 21.52 1.76
CA ALA A 112 -2.83 22.65 1.16
C ALA A 112 -2.99 23.83 2.13
N GLU A 113 -3.30 23.56 3.41
CA GLU A 113 -3.36 24.56 4.47
C GLU A 113 -2.01 25.25 4.72
N ALA A 114 -0.91 24.50 4.60
CA ALA A 114 0.46 25.03 4.69
C ALA A 114 0.93 25.77 3.42
N GLY A 115 0.12 25.84 2.37
CA GLY A 115 0.51 26.42 1.08
C GLY A 115 1.58 25.62 0.33
N VAL A 116 1.80 24.36 0.70
CA VAL A 116 2.81 23.49 0.08
C VAL A 116 2.12 22.55 -0.90
N SER A 117 2.56 22.57 -2.16
CA SER A 117 2.11 21.58 -3.13
C SER A 117 2.56 20.18 -2.71
N ALA A 118 1.59 19.31 -2.47
CA ALA A 118 1.85 17.90 -2.13
C ALA A 118 2.69 17.19 -3.21
N VAL A 119 2.58 17.60 -4.47
CA VAL A 119 3.36 17.05 -5.58
C VAL A 119 4.84 17.45 -5.46
N TYR A 120 5.13 18.73 -5.19
CA TYR A 120 6.51 19.20 -5.04
C TYR A 120 7.16 18.61 -3.78
N LEU A 121 6.47 18.62 -2.63
CA LEU A 121 7.03 18.03 -1.42
C LEU A 121 7.33 16.54 -1.60
N ARG A 122 6.42 15.77 -2.23
CA ARG A 122 6.69 14.35 -2.50
C ARG A 122 7.89 14.16 -3.42
N GLY A 123 8.08 15.02 -4.42
CA GLY A 123 9.24 15.00 -5.30
C GLY A 123 10.55 15.26 -4.55
N ASP A 124 10.58 16.31 -3.74
CA ASP A 124 11.75 16.68 -2.94
C ASP A 124 12.06 15.61 -1.89
N LEU A 125 11.05 15.12 -1.16
CA LEU A 125 11.19 14.02 -0.22
C LEU A 125 11.70 12.75 -0.91
N ALA A 126 11.20 12.41 -2.11
CA ALA A 126 11.65 11.24 -2.85
C ALA A 126 13.15 11.32 -3.21
N ALA A 127 13.61 12.52 -3.57
CA ALA A 127 15.01 12.82 -3.92
C ALA A 127 15.97 12.83 -2.72
N LEU A 128 15.47 12.95 -1.49
CA LEU A 128 16.30 12.84 -0.28
C LEU A 128 16.88 11.43 -0.10
N SER A 129 18.07 11.38 0.50
CA SER A 129 18.64 10.13 1.01
C SER A 129 17.77 9.53 2.12
N PRO A 130 17.89 8.22 2.42
CA PRO A 130 17.22 7.61 3.57
C PRO A 130 17.47 8.36 4.89
N GLU A 131 18.69 8.85 5.09
CA GLU A 131 19.08 9.68 6.24
C GLU A 131 18.32 11.00 6.25
N GLY A 132 18.26 11.70 5.11
CA GLY A 132 17.54 12.96 4.98
C GLY A 132 16.03 12.81 5.24
N LYS A 133 15.42 11.71 4.76
CA LYS A 133 14.03 11.37 5.05
C LYS A 133 13.78 11.18 6.55
N ARG A 134 14.69 10.48 7.25
CA ARG A 134 14.60 10.29 8.71
C ARG A 134 14.69 11.62 9.46
N MET A 135 15.66 12.47 9.11
CA MET A 135 15.79 13.80 9.72
C MET A 135 14.54 14.66 9.54
N ALA A 136 13.96 14.70 8.34
CA ALA A 136 12.73 15.44 8.08
C ALA A 136 11.57 14.93 8.95
N ALA A 137 11.41 13.61 9.07
CA ALA A 137 10.39 13.01 9.93
C ALA A 137 10.59 13.35 11.42
N ASP A 138 11.85 13.36 11.89
CA ASP A 138 12.18 13.71 13.26
C ASP A 138 11.89 15.19 13.57
N MET A 139 12.19 16.10 12.65
CA MET A 139 11.84 17.53 12.79
C MET A 139 10.33 17.74 12.91
N ILE A 140 9.53 17.06 12.08
CA ILE A 140 8.06 17.13 12.17
C ILE A 140 7.58 16.62 13.54
N ARG A 141 8.15 15.52 14.04
CA ARG A 141 7.80 14.96 15.36
C ARG A 141 8.14 15.94 16.48
N GLN A 142 9.33 16.53 16.46
CA GLN A 142 9.77 17.51 17.46
C GLN A 142 8.88 18.76 17.48
N LEU A 143 8.52 19.31 16.32
CA LEU A 143 7.61 20.45 16.24
C LEU A 143 6.24 20.13 16.85
N ARG A 144 5.69 18.94 16.55
CA ARG A 144 4.42 18.48 17.12
C ARG A 144 4.50 18.35 18.65
N GLU A 145 5.61 17.85 19.20
CA GLU A 145 5.80 17.74 20.64
C GLU A 145 5.86 19.12 21.32
N LEU A 146 6.55 20.08 20.72
CA LEU A 146 6.63 21.46 21.22
C LEU A 146 5.26 22.13 21.25
N GLU A 147 4.48 22.05 20.17
CA GLU A 147 3.12 22.63 20.12
C GLU A 147 2.16 22.00 21.13
N GLN A 148 2.27 20.69 21.39
CA GLN A 148 1.47 20.00 22.40
C GLN A 148 1.88 20.38 23.83
N GLY A 149 3.18 20.63 24.06
CA GLY A 149 3.68 21.17 25.32
C GLY A 149 3.17 22.59 25.59
N THR A 150 3.19 23.45 24.57
CA THR A 150 2.69 24.83 24.67
C THR A 150 1.17 24.91 24.86
N ARG A 151 0.37 23.99 24.30
CA ARG A 151 -1.09 23.94 24.53
C ARG A 151 -1.49 23.44 25.92
N ARG A 152 -0.57 22.83 26.68
CA ARG A 152 -0.84 22.25 28.01
C ARG A 152 -0.34 23.13 29.17
N ALA A 153 0.36 24.22 28.89
CA ALA A 153 0.84 25.21 29.86
C ALA A 153 -0.06 26.46 29.84
#